data_AF-A0A9P7FVU9-F1
#
_entry.id   AF-A0A9P7FVU9-F1
#
_cell.length_a   1.000
_cell.length_b   1.000
_cell.length_c   1.000
_cell.angle_alpha   90.00
_cell.angle_beta   90.00
_cell.angle_gamma   90.00
#
_symmetry.space_group_name_H-M   'P 1'
#
loop_
_entity.id
_entity.type
_entity.pdbx_description
1 polymer ?
#
loop_
_entity_poly.entity_id
_entity_poly.type
_entity_poly.pdbx_seq_one_letter_code
_entity_poly.pdbx_strand_id
1 'polypeptide(L)'
;MASKGTGQIGCSDSESAASLTSLLHVSKIILLQAVDVLDNYLTSDAQLTRSSKFLPGSTIGKHLRHARDHFVLLIDSVTSPPPHILSYDKRCRNTPMEGSRSAARAALVEAIEQLEARVPLVRMDTPITLHAVTPELQEFETTFGREDEAH
;
A
#
# COMPACT_ATOMS: atom_id res chain seq x y z
N MET A 1 -31.88 33.12 -31.89
CA MET A 1 -32.30 32.23 -30.78
C MET A 1 -31.46 30.97 -30.88
N ALA A 2 -30.34 30.91 -30.16
CA ALA A 2 -29.40 29.80 -30.20
C ALA A 2 -29.78 28.76 -29.13
N SER A 3 -29.85 27.50 -29.57
CA SER A 3 -30.20 26.33 -28.78
C SER A 3 -29.05 25.93 -27.84
N LYS A 4 -29.43 25.44 -26.66
CA LYS A 4 -28.58 25.10 -25.51
C LYS A 4 -27.60 23.97 -25.82
N GLY A 5 -26.35 24.15 -25.40
CA GLY A 5 -25.34 23.09 -25.33
C GLY A 5 -25.70 22.08 -24.25
N THR A 6 -25.76 20.81 -24.63
CA THR A 6 -25.90 19.64 -23.77
C THR A 6 -24.56 19.34 -23.10
N GLY A 7 -24.57 19.29 -21.77
CA GLY A 7 -23.40 19.03 -20.94
C GLY A 7 -22.86 17.61 -21.08
N GLN A 8 -21.54 17.50 -21.08
CA GLN A 8 -20.79 16.29 -20.82
C GLN A 8 -20.92 15.92 -19.34
N ILE A 9 -21.66 14.87 -19.01
CA ILE A 9 -21.65 14.23 -17.68
C ILE A 9 -21.64 12.73 -17.98
N GLY A 10 -20.49 12.06 -17.79
CA GLY A 10 -20.40 10.60 -18.00
C GLY A 10 -18.99 10.01 -18.21
N CYS A 11 -17.95 10.82 -18.42
CA CYS A 11 -16.61 10.30 -18.72
C CYS A 11 -15.71 10.09 -17.47
N SER A 12 -15.86 10.92 -16.43
CA SER A 12 -14.91 10.98 -15.29
C SER A 12 -14.96 9.77 -14.34
N ASP A 13 -16.16 9.26 -14.03
CA ASP A 13 -16.31 8.21 -13.01
C ASP A 13 -15.85 6.83 -13.55
N SER A 14 -16.06 6.59 -14.85
CA SER A 14 -15.60 5.38 -15.52
C SER A 14 -14.07 5.33 -15.62
N GLU A 15 -13.43 6.47 -15.84
CA GLU A 15 -11.96 6.58 -15.92
C GLU A 15 -11.33 6.40 -14.53
N SER A 16 -11.90 7.01 -13.48
CA SER A 16 -11.45 6.80 -12.10
C SER A 16 -11.59 5.35 -11.65
N ALA A 17 -12.67 4.65 -12.03
CA ALA A 17 -12.87 3.24 -11.69
C ALA A 17 -11.88 2.32 -12.43
N ALA A 18 -11.56 2.63 -13.69
CA ALA A 18 -10.53 1.91 -14.45
C ALA A 18 -9.13 2.10 -13.83
N SER A 19 -8.81 3.31 -13.37
CA SER A 19 -7.56 3.59 -12.66
C SER A 19 -7.47 2.84 -11.32
N LEU A 20 -8.53 2.85 -10.50
CA LEU A 20 -8.57 2.07 -9.25
C LEU A 20 -8.39 0.57 -9.48
N THR A 21 -8.99 0.04 -10.55
CA THR A 21 -8.81 -1.36 -10.94
C THR A 21 -7.37 -1.66 -11.31
N SER A 22 -6.72 -0.76 -12.05
CA SER A 22 -5.34 -0.90 -12.48
C SER A 22 -4.37 -0.81 -11.30
N LEU A 23 -4.60 0.14 -10.40
CA LEU A 23 -3.88 0.30 -9.14
C LEU A 23 -3.99 -0.94 -8.24
N LEU A 24 -5.22 -1.40 -7.97
CA LEU A 24 -5.43 -2.66 -7.23
C LEU A 24 -4.70 -3.83 -7.90
N HIS A 25 -4.72 -3.92 -9.23
CA HIS A 25 -4.01 -4.98 -9.96
C HIS A 25 -2.50 -4.93 -9.75
N VAL A 26 -1.88 -3.74 -9.87
CA VAL A 26 -0.44 -3.55 -9.67
C VAL A 26 -0.05 -3.84 -8.22
N SER A 27 -0.77 -3.29 -7.24
CA SER A 27 -0.51 -3.50 -5.81
C SER A 27 -0.59 -4.98 -5.45
N LYS A 28 -1.55 -5.72 -6.03
CA LYS A 28 -1.63 -7.18 -5.88
C LYS A 28 -0.43 -7.91 -6.48
N ILE A 29 0.01 -7.53 -7.69
CA ILE A 29 1.16 -8.17 -8.34
C ILE A 29 2.41 -8.01 -7.47
N ILE A 30 2.66 -6.83 -6.92
CA ILE A 30 3.82 -6.56 -6.04
C ILE A 30 3.79 -7.49 -4.82
N LEU A 31 2.64 -7.61 -4.15
CA LEU A 31 2.49 -8.49 -2.99
C LEU A 31 2.58 -9.98 -3.36
N LEU A 32 2.08 -10.38 -4.52
CA LEU A 32 2.19 -11.75 -5.03
C LEU A 32 3.64 -12.12 -5.39
N GLN A 33 4.44 -11.19 -5.92
CA GLN A 33 5.87 -11.39 -6.12
C GLN A 33 6.60 -11.62 -4.79
N ALA A 34 6.21 -10.89 -3.74
CA ALA A 34 6.72 -11.12 -2.39
C ALA A 34 6.35 -12.52 -1.86
N VAL A 35 5.13 -13.00 -2.14
CA VAL A 35 4.71 -14.38 -1.82
C VAL A 35 5.52 -15.41 -2.63
N ASP A 36 5.75 -15.17 -3.91
CA ASP A 36 6.54 -16.04 -4.78
C ASP A 36 8.00 -16.20 -4.28
N VAL A 37 8.62 -15.10 -3.83
CA VAL A 37 9.93 -15.14 -3.16
C VAL A 37 9.92 -16.06 -1.94
N LEU A 38 8.89 -15.98 -1.10
CA LEU A 38 8.76 -16.81 0.10
C LEU A 38 8.55 -18.29 -0.23
N ASP A 39 7.73 -18.59 -1.24
CA ASP A 39 7.31 -19.96 -1.56
C ASP A 39 8.36 -20.68 -2.41
N ASN A 40 9.00 -19.99 -3.36
CA ASN A 40 9.83 -20.63 -4.39
C ASN A 40 11.35 -20.36 -4.25
N TYR A 41 11.77 -19.32 -3.51
CA TYR A 41 13.19 -18.92 -3.45
C TYR A 41 13.80 -18.99 -2.06
N LEU A 42 13.02 -18.73 -1.01
CA LEU A 42 13.49 -18.95 0.36
C LEU A 42 13.24 -20.40 0.75
N THR A 43 14.24 -21.04 1.37
CA THR A 43 14.13 -22.43 1.85
C THR A 43 14.12 -22.52 3.36
N SER A 44 14.46 -21.44 4.07
CA SER A 44 14.48 -21.38 5.54
C SER A 44 14.18 -19.98 6.09
N ASP A 45 13.65 -19.94 7.31
CA ASP A 45 13.38 -18.70 8.07
C ASP A 45 14.66 -17.88 8.34
N ALA A 46 15.81 -18.55 8.48
CA ALA A 46 17.10 -17.89 8.69
C ALA A 46 17.50 -16.94 7.55
N GLN A 47 16.99 -17.15 6.33
CA GLN A 47 17.26 -16.25 5.21
C GLN A 47 16.54 -14.91 5.36
N LEU A 48 15.41 -14.85 6.08
CA LEU A 48 14.65 -13.61 6.27
C LEU A 48 15.40 -12.60 7.13
N THR A 49 16.15 -13.09 8.13
CA THR A 49 16.84 -12.26 9.13
C THR A 49 18.31 -11.99 8.78
N ARG A 50 18.80 -12.57 7.68
CA ARG A 50 20.17 -12.34 7.23
C ARG A 50 20.39 -10.87 6.89
N SER A 51 21.36 -10.27 7.56
CA SER A 51 21.75 -8.88 7.30
C SER A 51 22.34 -8.72 5.90
N SER A 52 21.93 -7.66 5.21
CA SER A 52 22.51 -7.29 3.92
C SER A 52 23.98 -6.91 4.05
N LYS A 53 24.79 -7.35 3.09
CA LYS A 53 26.20 -6.96 2.98
C LYS A 53 26.39 -5.53 2.47
N PHE A 54 25.37 -4.99 1.80
CA PHE A 54 25.44 -3.69 1.11
C PHE A 54 24.58 -2.61 1.81
N LEU A 55 23.57 -3.03 2.57
CA LEU A 55 22.66 -2.14 3.29
C LEU A 55 22.65 -2.51 4.79
N PRO A 56 23.54 -1.90 5.60
CA PRO A 56 23.63 -2.19 7.03
C PRO A 56 22.26 -2.08 7.71
N GLY A 57 21.90 -3.09 8.51
CA GLY A 57 20.65 -3.13 9.25
C GLY A 57 19.41 -3.58 8.46
N SER A 58 19.50 -3.75 7.14
CA SER A 58 18.40 -4.27 6.32
C SER A 58 18.43 -5.81 6.20
N THR A 59 17.24 -6.40 6.12
CA THR A 59 17.02 -7.85 5.97
C THR A 59 15.85 -8.07 5.01
N ILE A 60 15.73 -9.27 4.43
CA ILE A 60 14.61 -9.60 3.54
C ILE A 60 13.27 -9.44 4.28
N GLY A 61 13.16 -9.96 5.49
CA GLY A 61 11.94 -9.85 6.29
C GLY A 61 11.52 -8.40 6.55
N LYS A 62 12.48 -7.50 6.82
CA LYS A 62 12.20 -6.06 6.97
C LYS A 62 11.70 -5.41 5.68
N HIS A 63 12.20 -5.82 4.51
CA HIS A 63 11.72 -5.31 3.23
C HIS A 63 10.30 -5.81 2.92
N LEU A 64 10.01 -7.09 3.17
CA LEU A 64 8.66 -7.65 3.00
C LEU A 64 7.66 -6.94 3.90
N ARG A 65 8.02 -6.72 5.18
CA ARG A 65 7.21 -5.91 6.11
C ARG A 65 7.00 -4.50 5.56
N HIS A 66 8.05 -3.86 5.06
CA HIS A 66 7.95 -2.50 4.58
C HIS A 66 6.98 -2.37 3.39
N ALA A 67 7.07 -3.26 2.41
CA ALA A 67 6.17 -3.28 1.26
C ALA A 67 4.71 -3.51 1.69
N ARG A 68 4.47 -4.49 2.57
CA ARG A 68 3.13 -4.75 3.11
C ARG A 68 2.56 -3.55 3.88
N ASP A 69 3.36 -2.96 4.76
CA ASP A 69 2.92 -1.87 5.64
C ASP A 69 2.49 -0.64 4.85
N HIS A 70 3.14 -0.36 3.71
CA HIS A 70 2.74 0.77 2.86
C HIS A 70 1.27 0.64 2.44
N PHE A 71 0.91 -0.47 1.80
CA PHE A 71 -0.45 -0.69 1.31
C PHE A 71 -1.48 -0.73 2.43
N VAL A 72 -1.17 -1.38 3.56
CA VAL A 72 -2.13 -1.48 4.66
C VAL A 72 -2.33 -0.14 5.38
N LEU A 73 -1.26 0.62 5.62
CA LEU A 73 -1.40 1.94 6.23
C LEU A 73 -2.17 2.90 5.32
N LEU A 74 -1.91 2.84 4.01
CA LEU A 74 -2.63 3.64 3.02
C LEU A 74 -4.13 3.30 3.04
N ILE A 75 -4.50 2.04 2.87
CA ILE A 75 -5.92 1.64 2.84
C ILE A 75 -6.64 1.89 4.17
N ASP A 76 -5.94 1.70 5.30
CA ASP A 76 -6.46 2.03 6.63
C ASP A 76 -6.73 3.52 6.79
N SER A 77 -5.85 4.39 6.26
CA SER A 77 -6.01 5.84 6.38
C SER A 77 -7.27 6.37 5.69
N VAL A 78 -7.58 5.84 4.50
CA VAL A 78 -8.70 6.31 3.66
C VAL A 78 -10.05 5.67 3.99
N THR A 79 -10.05 4.55 4.71
CA THR A 79 -11.28 3.87 5.14
C THR A 79 -11.62 4.14 6.61
N SER A 80 -10.69 4.73 7.37
CA SER A 80 -10.98 5.31 8.69
C SER A 80 -11.82 6.57 8.56
N PRO A 81 -12.62 6.95 9.58
CA PRO A 81 -13.37 8.21 9.56
C PRO A 81 -12.46 9.43 9.35
N PRO A 82 -12.92 10.47 8.63
CA PRO A 82 -12.16 11.70 8.47
C PRO A 82 -11.79 12.36 9.81
N PRO A 83 -10.65 13.07 9.91
CA PRO A 83 -9.69 13.34 8.83
C PRO A 83 -8.82 12.13 8.48
N HIS A 84 -8.56 11.93 7.18
CA HIS A 84 -7.72 10.83 6.68
C HIS A 84 -6.24 11.18 6.86
N ILE A 85 -5.60 10.59 7.88
CA ILE A 85 -4.19 10.82 8.19
C ILE A 85 -3.38 9.57 7.89
N LEU A 86 -2.45 9.69 6.94
CA LEU A 86 -1.47 8.66 6.65
C LEU A 86 -0.19 8.97 7.43
N SER A 87 0.21 8.06 8.32
CA SER A 87 1.45 8.21 9.10
C SER A 87 2.28 6.94 8.98
N TYR A 88 3.44 7.07 8.32
CA TYR A 88 4.40 5.99 8.17
C TYR A 88 5.14 5.66 9.48
N ASP A 89 4.94 6.42 10.56
CA ASP A 89 5.57 6.16 11.86
C ASP A 89 4.77 5.20 12.74
N LYS A 90 3.55 4.84 12.36
CA LYS A 90 2.73 3.80 13.01
C LYS A 90 3.23 2.36 12.76
N ARG A 91 4.39 2.19 12.12
CA ARG A 91 4.97 0.89 11.79
C ARG A 91 5.22 0.05 13.04
N CYS A 92 4.56 -1.10 13.12
CA CYS A 92 4.90 -2.13 14.11
C CYS A 92 6.22 -2.81 13.70
N ARG A 93 7.23 -2.74 14.57
CA ARG A 93 8.53 -3.38 14.34
C ARG A 93 8.56 -4.75 15.03
N ASN A 94 9.46 -5.63 14.58
CA ASN A 94 9.64 -6.98 15.15
C ASN A 94 8.37 -7.84 15.06
N THR A 95 7.63 -7.71 13.97
CA THR A 95 6.47 -8.57 13.70
C THR A 95 6.93 -9.99 13.32
N PRO A 96 6.11 -11.02 13.55
CA PRO A 96 6.46 -12.40 13.19
C PRO A 96 6.87 -12.58 11.72
N MET A 97 6.36 -11.76 10.81
CA MET A 97 6.74 -11.79 9.39
C MET A 97 8.20 -11.41 9.10
N GLU A 98 8.89 -10.71 10.01
CA GLU A 98 10.31 -10.38 9.79
C GLU A 98 11.22 -11.61 9.91
N GLY A 99 10.77 -12.67 10.58
CA GLY A 99 11.58 -13.85 10.89
C GLY A 99 10.96 -15.19 10.54
N SER A 100 9.69 -15.25 10.13
CA SER A 100 9.01 -16.51 9.78
C SER A 100 8.38 -16.44 8.40
N ARG A 101 8.72 -17.38 7.51
CA ARG A 101 8.19 -17.46 6.15
C ARG A 101 6.68 -17.67 6.14
N SER A 102 6.16 -18.55 6.99
CA SER A 102 4.73 -18.82 7.07
C SER A 102 3.96 -17.60 7.58
N ALA A 103 4.48 -16.89 8.59
CA ALA A 103 3.87 -15.65 9.07
C ALA A 103 3.94 -14.53 8.04
N ALA A 104 5.05 -14.40 7.31
CA ALA A 104 5.20 -13.43 6.23
C ALA A 104 4.22 -13.70 5.10
N ARG A 105 4.09 -14.96 4.69
CA ARG A 105 3.14 -15.37 3.65
C ARG A 105 1.70 -15.07 4.07
N ALA A 106 1.33 -15.42 5.29
CA ALA A 106 0.00 -15.14 5.83
C ALA A 106 -0.30 -13.64 5.84
N ALA A 107 0.63 -12.82 6.33
CA ALA A 107 0.45 -11.36 6.39
C ALA A 107 0.35 -10.69 5.00
N LEU A 108 1.06 -11.21 3.99
CA LEU A 108 0.98 -10.73 2.61
C LEU A 108 -0.35 -11.11 1.95
N VAL A 109 -0.81 -12.35 2.14
CA VAL A 109 -2.11 -12.80 1.63
C VAL A 109 -3.26 -12.03 2.28
N GLU A 110 -3.20 -11.83 3.59
CA GLU A 110 -4.18 -11.01 4.32
C GLU A 110 -4.21 -9.56 3.78
N ALA A 111 -3.04 -8.97 3.50
CA ALA A 111 -2.98 -7.64 2.91
C ALA A 111 -3.62 -7.58 1.51
N ILE A 112 -3.41 -8.62 0.68
CA ILE A 112 -4.06 -8.73 -0.64
C ILE A 112 -5.58 -8.79 -0.47
N GLU A 113 -6.09 -9.62 0.42
CA GLU A 113 -7.53 -9.74 0.69
C GLU A 113 -8.13 -8.41 1.17
N GLN A 114 -7.41 -7.68 2.04
CA GLN A 114 -7.84 -6.35 2.51
C GLN A 114 -7.91 -5.33 1.36
N LEU A 115 -6.93 -5.34 0.44
CA LEU A 115 -6.94 -4.46 -0.72
C LEU A 115 -8.12 -4.76 -1.66
N GLU A 116 -8.36 -6.04 -1.95
CA GLU A 116 -9.49 -6.46 -2.79
C GLU A 116 -10.84 -6.03 -2.20
N ALA A 117 -11.00 -6.12 -0.88
CA ALA A 117 -12.23 -5.77 -0.21
C ALA A 117 -12.47 -4.25 -0.13
N ARG A 118 -11.40 -3.45 -0.02
CA ARG A 118 -11.51 -2.03 0.38
C ARG A 118 -11.20 -1.05 -0.74
N VAL A 119 -10.26 -1.32 -1.64
CA VAL A 119 -9.91 -0.39 -2.73
C VAL A 119 -11.11 -0.02 -3.60
N PRO A 120 -12.04 -0.93 -3.95
CA PRO A 120 -13.24 -0.57 -4.71
C PRO A 120 -14.19 0.41 -4.00
N LEU A 121 -14.03 0.59 -2.68
CA LEU A 121 -14.86 1.50 -1.86
C LEU A 121 -14.24 2.89 -1.72
N VAL A 122 -13.00 3.07 -2.17
CA VAL A 122 -12.24 4.32 -2.04
C VAL A 122 -12.38 5.16 -3.30
N ARG A 123 -12.28 6.49 -3.16
CA ARG A 123 -12.19 7.40 -4.30
C ARG A 123 -10.75 7.85 -4.52
N MET A 124 -10.33 7.96 -5.79
CA MET A 124 -8.98 8.42 -6.16
C MET A 124 -8.63 9.81 -5.62
N ASP A 125 -9.63 10.69 -5.57
CA ASP A 125 -9.53 12.08 -5.13
C ASP A 125 -9.68 12.25 -3.61
N THR A 126 -9.77 11.15 -2.84
CA THR A 126 -9.86 11.21 -1.38
C THR A 126 -8.67 11.99 -0.82
N PRO A 127 -8.89 13.15 -0.17
CA PRO A 127 -7.81 13.92 0.42
C PRO A 127 -7.19 13.16 1.59
N ILE A 128 -5.86 13.14 1.64
CA ILE A 128 -5.07 12.51 2.70
C ILE A 128 -4.04 13.53 3.20
N THR A 129 -3.92 13.65 4.51
CA THR A 129 -2.80 14.39 5.13
C THR A 129 -1.70 13.39 5.49
N LEU A 130 -0.55 13.54 4.83
CA LEU A 130 0.65 12.74 5.07
C LEU A 130 1.47 13.34 6.21
N HIS A 131 1.67 12.56 7.27
CA HIS A 131 2.53 12.89 8.40
C HIS A 131 3.87 12.16 8.25
N ALA A 132 4.95 12.92 8.11
CA ALA A 132 6.32 12.41 8.10
C ALA A 132 7.10 13.02 9.27
N VAL A 133 7.53 12.20 10.23
CA VAL A 133 8.37 12.67 11.34
C VAL A 133 9.84 12.58 10.93
N THR A 134 10.46 13.75 10.71
CA THR A 134 11.92 13.85 10.54
C THR A 134 12.44 15.09 11.27
N PRO A 135 13.30 14.87 12.28
CA PRO A 135 13.23 15.41 13.66
C PRO A 135 11.95 16.11 14.17
N GLU A 136 11.24 16.84 13.33
CA GLU A 136 9.95 17.48 13.59
C GLU A 136 8.87 16.87 12.68
N LEU A 137 7.59 17.08 13.03
CA LEU A 137 6.46 16.64 12.22
C LEU A 137 6.33 17.53 10.98
N GLN A 138 6.33 16.92 9.80
CA GLN A 138 6.00 17.58 8.54
C GLN A 138 4.67 17.05 8.02
N GLU A 139 3.82 17.96 7.56
CA GLU A 139 2.49 17.66 7.04
C GLU A 139 2.41 18.04 5.55
N PHE A 140 1.90 17.13 4.73
CA PHE A 140 1.72 17.34 3.29
C PHE A 140 0.32 16.88 2.87
N GLU A 141 -0.30 17.62 1.96
CA GLU A 141 -1.57 17.22 1.35
C GLU A 141 -1.32 16.33 0.12
N THR A 142 -1.96 15.16 0.11
CA THR A 142 -1.88 14.17 -0.96
C THR A 142 -3.26 13.56 -1.23
N THR A 143 -3.32 12.60 -2.16
CA THR A 143 -4.55 11.85 -2.46
C THR A 143 -4.26 10.37 -2.50
N PHE A 144 -5.31 9.55 -2.36
CA PHE A 144 -5.18 8.09 -2.45
C PHE A 144 -4.44 7.64 -3.73
N GLY A 145 -4.83 8.17 -4.89
CA GLY A 145 -4.20 7.80 -6.16
C GLY A 145 -2.70 8.13 -6.22
N ARG A 146 -2.28 9.26 -5.65
CA ARG A 146 -0.85 9.68 -5.68
C ARG A 146 0.03 8.82 -4.79
N GLU A 147 -0.46 8.38 -3.63
CA GLU A 147 0.32 7.52 -2.72
C GLU A 147 0.43 6.08 -3.23
N ASP A 148 -0.61 5.55 -3.91
CA ASP A 148 -0.59 4.19 -4.46
C ASP A 148 0.30 4.09 -5.72
N GLU A 149 0.49 5.18 -6.47
CA GLU A 149 1.42 5.26 -7.61
C GLU A 149 2.90 5.40 -7.20
N ALA A 150 3.21 5.62 -5.92
CA ALA A 150 4.54 6.07 -5.48
C ALA A 150 5.63 4.97 -5.44
N HIS A 151 5.46 3.81 -6.09
CA HIS A 151 6.35 2.64 -5.96
C HIS A 151 6.87 2.12 -7.31
#